data_AF-A0A950TLN6-F1
#
_entry.id   AF-A0A950TLN6-F1
#
_cell.length_a   1.000
_cell.length_b   1.000
_cell.length_c   1.000
_cell.angle_alpha   90.00
_cell.angle_beta   90.00
_cell.angle_gamma   90.00
#
_symmetry.space_group_name_H-M   'P 1'
#
loop_
_entity.id
_entity.type
_entity.pdbx_description
1 polymer ?
#
loop_
_entity_poly.entity_id
_entity_poly.type
_entity_poly.pdbx_seq_one_letter_code
_entity_poly.pdbx_strand_id
1 'polypeptide(L)'
;GWVQADAVFGKFRKDDEQRLARLVQALDGYDQIEAASEFFELYPASQLKPAILLLFGDLVEELAVNKLSRDANSRLKRGEMAASGAPMHSYYLNFVSLDRYRKLGITFLFDPNERRFHYDGASWREIVAKFPAATEASEAKKRLDALTAKMSPPAGTTKTGASR
;
A
#
# COMPACT_ATOMS: atom_id res chain seq x y z
N GLY A 1 -9.68 -23.78 21.98
CA GLY A 1 -10.78 -23.88 21.01
C GLY A 1 -10.42 -24.93 19.98
N TRP A 2 -11.41 -25.57 19.35
CA TRP A 2 -11.17 -26.50 18.25
C TRP A 2 -11.19 -25.71 16.95
N VAL A 3 -10.15 -25.86 16.13
CA VAL A 3 -10.08 -25.31 14.77
C VAL A 3 -10.27 -26.46 13.81
N GLN A 4 -11.18 -26.32 12.84
CA GLN A 4 -11.36 -27.32 11.79
C GLN A 4 -10.09 -27.38 10.93
N ALA A 5 -9.50 -28.56 10.78
CA ALA A 5 -8.23 -28.72 10.06
C ALA A 5 -8.30 -28.15 8.63
N ASP A 6 -9.46 -28.16 7.97
CA ASP A 6 -9.67 -27.61 6.63
C ASP A 6 -9.66 -26.08 6.54
N ALA A 7 -9.82 -25.40 7.67
CA ALA A 7 -9.73 -23.94 7.77
C ALA A 7 -8.28 -23.44 7.90
N VAL A 8 -7.30 -24.33 8.09
CA VAL A 8 -5.90 -23.97 8.27
C VAL A 8 -5.16 -24.01 6.92
N PHE A 9 -4.45 -22.94 6.57
CA PHE A 9 -3.59 -22.91 5.38
C PHE A 9 -2.14 -23.26 5.74
N GLY A 10 -1.43 -23.95 4.85
CA GLY A 10 0.01 -24.12 4.97
C GLY A 10 0.63 -24.98 3.86
N LYS A 11 1.90 -25.34 4.03
CA LYS A 11 2.66 -26.11 3.03
C LYS A 11 2.40 -27.63 3.08
N PHE A 12 1.50 -28.08 3.94
CA PHE A 12 1.26 -29.50 4.20
C PHE A 12 0.22 -30.11 3.25
N ARG A 13 -0.51 -29.29 2.46
CA ARG A 13 -1.39 -29.76 1.38
C ARG A 13 -1.01 -29.17 0.05
N LYS A 14 -1.14 -29.98 -1.00
CA LYS A 14 -0.75 -29.62 -2.38
C LYS A 14 -1.57 -28.45 -2.95
N ASP A 15 -2.84 -28.33 -2.54
CA ASP A 15 -3.77 -27.35 -3.11
C ASP A 15 -3.95 -26.09 -2.24
N ASP A 16 -3.31 -26.03 -1.06
CA ASP A 16 -3.51 -24.92 -0.11
C ASP A 16 -3.00 -23.59 -0.65
N GLU A 17 -1.98 -23.60 -1.52
CA GLU A 17 -1.49 -22.41 -2.21
C GLU A 17 -2.60 -21.80 -3.09
N GLN A 18 -3.22 -22.61 -3.96
CA GLN A 18 -4.30 -22.15 -4.84
C GLN A 18 -5.55 -21.78 -4.04
N ARG A 19 -5.85 -22.51 -2.95
CA ARG A 19 -6.98 -22.19 -2.07
C ARG A 19 -6.77 -20.84 -1.38
N LEU A 20 -5.57 -20.56 -0.85
CA LEU A 20 -5.27 -19.27 -0.22
C LEU A 20 -5.31 -18.14 -1.25
N ALA A 21 -4.75 -18.35 -2.46
CA ALA A 21 -4.84 -17.37 -3.54
C ALA A 21 -6.30 -17.02 -3.89
N ARG A 22 -7.19 -18.02 -3.97
CA ARG A 22 -8.63 -17.79 -4.19
C ARG A 22 -9.29 -17.07 -3.02
N LEU A 23 -8.90 -17.39 -1.78
CA LEU A 23 -9.40 -16.70 -0.60
C LEU A 23 -9.03 -15.22 -0.65
N VAL A 24 -7.76 -14.89 -0.96
CA VAL A 24 -7.33 -13.50 -1.15
C VAL A 24 -8.19 -12.81 -2.21
N GLN A 25 -8.49 -13.46 -3.33
CA GLN A 25 -9.35 -12.87 -4.36
C GLN A 25 -10.81 -12.67 -3.93
N ALA A 26 -11.31 -13.48 -2.99
CA ALA A 26 -12.69 -13.44 -2.53
C ALA A 26 -12.92 -12.51 -1.34
N LEU A 27 -11.88 -12.22 -0.55
CA LEU A 27 -11.92 -11.27 0.56
C LEU A 27 -11.95 -9.83 0.06
N ASP A 28 -12.30 -8.90 0.94
CA ASP A 28 -12.28 -7.47 0.68
C ASP A 28 -11.60 -6.68 1.82
N GLY A 29 -11.30 -5.41 1.55
CA GLY A 29 -10.84 -4.47 2.56
C GLY A 29 -9.55 -4.90 3.28
N TYR A 30 -9.58 -4.87 4.61
CA TYR A 30 -8.40 -5.19 5.41
C TYR A 30 -8.05 -6.68 5.38
N ASP A 31 -9.05 -7.54 5.47
CA ASP A 31 -8.86 -8.99 5.55
C ASP A 31 -8.19 -9.51 4.28
N GLN A 32 -8.50 -8.90 3.13
CA GLN A 32 -7.82 -9.17 1.87
C GLN A 32 -6.33 -8.79 1.88
N ILE A 33 -5.99 -7.64 2.45
CA ILE A 33 -4.59 -7.17 2.58
C ILE A 33 -3.81 -8.07 3.55
N GLU A 34 -4.43 -8.46 4.66
CA GLU A 34 -3.85 -9.35 5.66
C GLU A 34 -3.60 -10.75 5.06
N ALA A 35 -4.62 -11.36 4.45
CA ALA A 35 -4.49 -12.67 3.81
C ALA A 35 -3.46 -12.67 2.67
N ALA A 36 -3.35 -11.58 1.89
CA ALA A 36 -2.30 -11.43 0.88
C ALA A 36 -0.89 -11.37 1.51
N SER A 37 -0.76 -10.69 2.66
CA SER A 37 0.51 -10.64 3.40
C SER A 37 0.92 -12.03 3.89
N GLU A 38 -0.03 -12.79 4.46
CA GLU A 38 0.19 -14.19 4.86
C GLU A 38 0.55 -15.08 3.66
N PHE A 39 -0.07 -14.86 2.49
CA PHE A 39 0.27 -15.58 1.27
C PHE A 39 1.75 -15.39 0.90
N PHE A 40 2.29 -14.16 1.00
CA PHE A 40 3.68 -13.90 0.67
C PHE A 40 4.67 -14.55 1.64
N GLU A 41 4.31 -14.66 2.92
CA GLU A 41 5.11 -15.34 3.94
C GLU A 41 5.08 -16.86 3.75
N LEU A 42 3.90 -17.42 3.48
CA LEU A 42 3.71 -18.85 3.30
C LEU A 42 4.29 -19.33 1.97
N TYR A 43 4.10 -18.61 0.86
CA TYR A 43 4.48 -19.07 -0.48
C TYR A 43 5.41 -18.07 -1.21
N PRO A 44 6.62 -17.81 -0.68
CA PRO A 44 7.52 -16.77 -1.22
C PRO A 44 8.02 -17.05 -2.65
N ALA A 45 8.00 -18.32 -3.08
CA ALA A 45 8.41 -18.78 -4.40
C ALA A 45 7.21 -19.15 -5.32
N SER A 46 6.00 -18.78 -4.94
CA SER A 46 4.78 -19.05 -5.71
C SER A 46 4.83 -18.42 -7.10
N GLN A 47 4.33 -19.15 -8.09
CA GLN A 47 4.06 -18.61 -9.44
C GLN A 47 2.86 -17.66 -9.47
N LEU A 48 1.97 -17.71 -8.47
CA LEU A 48 0.83 -16.81 -8.30
C LEU A 48 1.22 -15.48 -7.63
N LYS A 49 2.44 -15.40 -7.10
CA LYS A 49 2.94 -14.23 -6.38
C LYS A 49 2.84 -12.92 -7.18
N PRO A 50 3.19 -12.84 -8.48
CA PRO A 50 3.09 -11.59 -9.24
C PRO A 50 1.67 -11.04 -9.30
N ALA A 51 0.68 -11.90 -9.55
CA ALA A 51 -0.73 -11.53 -9.59
C ALA A 51 -1.22 -11.01 -8.24
N ILE A 52 -0.84 -11.68 -7.15
CA ILE A 52 -1.25 -11.28 -5.80
C ILE A 52 -0.52 -10.01 -5.34
N LEU A 53 0.75 -9.81 -5.70
CA LEU A 53 1.49 -8.57 -5.44
C LEU A 53 0.86 -7.36 -6.15
N LEU A 54 0.36 -7.56 -7.38
CA LEU A 54 -0.28 -6.50 -8.14
C LEU A 54 -1.61 -6.13 -7.49
N LEU A 55 -2.44 -7.12 -7.19
CA LEU A 55 -3.69 -6.94 -6.44
C LEU A 55 -3.45 -6.23 -5.10
N PHE A 56 -2.48 -6.70 -4.32
CA PHE A 56 -2.12 -6.12 -3.03
C PHE A 56 -1.74 -4.64 -3.15
N GLY A 57 -0.86 -4.31 -4.09
CA GLY A 57 -0.43 -2.92 -4.28
C GLY A 57 -1.58 -1.99 -4.68
N ASP A 58 -2.47 -2.48 -5.54
CA ASP A 58 -3.66 -1.75 -5.99
C ASP A 58 -4.64 -1.50 -4.86
N LEU A 59 -4.91 -2.52 -4.03
CA LEU A 59 -5.78 -2.41 -2.87
C LEU A 59 -5.25 -1.41 -1.84
N VAL A 60 -3.94 -1.46 -1.57
CA VAL A 60 -3.31 -0.56 -0.59
C VAL A 60 -3.31 0.88 -1.09
N GLU A 61 -3.02 1.12 -2.39
CA GLU A 61 -3.10 2.46 -2.98
C GLU A 61 -4.54 2.99 -2.96
N GLU A 62 -5.53 2.18 -3.35
CA GLU A 62 -6.94 2.59 -3.32
C GLU A 62 -7.40 2.95 -1.90
N LEU A 63 -7.06 2.10 -0.94
CA LEU A 63 -7.32 2.33 0.48
C LEU A 63 -6.67 3.64 0.97
N ALA A 64 -5.39 3.86 0.62
CA ALA A 64 -4.63 5.04 1.02
C ALA A 64 -5.32 6.32 0.51
N VAL A 65 -5.66 6.36 -0.77
CA VAL A 65 -6.24 7.53 -1.44
C VAL A 65 -7.67 7.77 -0.99
N ASN A 66 -8.52 6.73 -0.92
CA ASN A 66 -9.96 6.91 -0.76
C ASN A 66 -10.42 6.91 0.71
N LYS A 67 -9.91 5.97 1.53
CA LYS A 67 -10.38 5.81 2.92
C LYS A 67 -9.47 6.54 3.90
N LEU A 68 -8.18 6.22 3.91
CA LEU A 68 -7.25 6.78 4.90
C LEU A 68 -7.09 8.29 4.75
N SER A 69 -6.99 8.78 3.51
CA SER A 69 -6.89 10.22 3.26
C SER A 69 -8.16 10.96 3.68
N ARG A 70 -9.34 10.40 3.38
CA ARG A 70 -10.62 10.99 3.78
C ARG A 70 -10.76 11.06 5.30
N ASP A 71 -10.44 9.95 5.97
CA ASP A 71 -10.51 9.86 7.43
C ASP A 71 -9.55 10.84 8.09
N ALA A 72 -8.29 10.89 7.65
CA ALA A 72 -7.30 11.84 8.15
C ALA A 72 -7.75 13.29 7.93
N ASN A 73 -8.24 13.65 6.74
CA ASN A 73 -8.75 14.98 6.45
C ASN A 73 -9.96 15.36 7.32
N SER A 74 -10.78 14.38 7.74
CA SER A 74 -11.92 14.63 8.62
C SER A 74 -11.51 14.85 10.09
N ARG A 75 -10.48 14.12 10.55
CA ARG A 75 -10.05 14.08 11.96
C ARG A 75 -8.96 15.10 12.27
N LEU A 76 -8.02 15.33 11.36
CA LEU A 76 -6.92 16.28 11.54
C LEU A 76 -7.40 17.70 11.22
N LYS A 77 -7.80 18.46 12.25
CA LYS A 77 -8.31 19.82 12.09
C LYS A 77 -7.16 20.82 11.86
N ARG A 78 -7.28 21.65 10.82
CA ARG A 78 -6.26 22.67 10.50
C ARG A 78 -6.00 23.65 11.64
N GLY A 79 -7.03 24.05 12.37
CA GLY A 79 -6.89 24.98 13.49
C GLY A 79 -6.00 24.41 14.60
N GLU A 80 -6.18 23.13 14.93
CA GLU A 80 -5.37 22.44 15.95
C GLU A 80 -3.92 22.24 15.47
N MET A 81 -3.73 21.88 14.20
CA MET A 81 -2.39 21.73 13.61
C MET A 81 -1.64 23.08 13.52
N ALA A 82 -2.34 24.18 13.24
CA ALA A 82 -1.73 25.51 13.20
C ALA A 82 -1.35 26.00 14.60
N ALA A 83 -2.14 25.67 15.63
CA ALA A 83 -1.89 26.08 17.00
C ALA A 83 -0.65 25.40 17.63
N SER A 84 -0.29 24.19 17.18
CA SER A 84 0.87 23.47 17.71
C SER A 84 2.21 23.88 17.07
N GLY A 85 2.18 24.54 15.91
CA GLY A 85 3.38 24.90 15.14
C GLY A 85 4.12 23.73 14.49
N ALA A 86 3.64 22.48 14.61
CA ALA A 86 4.29 21.33 14.00
C ALA A 86 3.97 21.22 12.49
N PRO A 87 4.92 20.74 11.66
CA PRO A 87 4.69 20.56 10.24
C PRO A 87 3.50 19.62 9.94
N MET A 88 2.69 19.97 8.95
CA MET A 88 1.52 19.18 8.56
C MET A 88 1.85 17.72 8.25
N HIS A 89 2.99 17.45 7.60
CA HIS A 89 3.40 16.09 7.27
C HIS A 89 3.53 15.21 8.52
N SER A 90 3.97 15.76 9.65
CA SER A 90 4.13 15.03 10.91
C SER A 90 2.80 14.55 11.47
N TYR A 91 1.72 15.32 11.31
CA TYR A 91 0.39 14.89 11.75
C TYR A 91 -0.16 13.74 10.93
N TYR A 92 -0.01 13.82 9.61
CA TYR A 92 -0.51 12.79 8.70
C TYR A 92 0.29 11.50 8.83
N LEU A 93 1.62 11.57 8.92
CA LEU A 93 2.44 10.37 9.11
C LEU A 93 2.29 9.75 10.50
N ASN A 94 1.82 10.48 11.52
CA ASN A 94 1.49 9.91 12.83
C ASN A 94 -0.01 9.59 12.99
N PHE A 95 -0.75 9.51 11.89
CA PHE A 95 -2.15 9.16 11.94
C PHE A 95 -2.35 7.69 12.38
N VAL A 96 -3.03 7.49 13.50
CA VAL A 96 -3.19 6.18 14.16
C VAL A 96 -3.77 5.08 13.26
N SER A 97 -4.62 5.43 12.29
CA SER A 97 -5.21 4.43 11.38
C SER A 97 -4.17 3.77 10.45
N LEU A 98 -2.95 4.31 10.35
CA LEU A 98 -1.85 3.72 9.59
C LEU A 98 -1.20 2.54 10.32
N ASP A 99 -1.31 2.47 11.65
CA ASP A 99 -0.52 1.55 12.47
C ASP A 99 -0.83 0.08 12.18
N ARG A 100 -2.09 -0.27 11.92
CA ARG A 100 -2.46 -1.66 11.59
C ARG A 100 -1.81 -2.14 10.29
N TYR A 101 -1.60 -1.24 9.34
CA TYR A 101 -0.98 -1.55 8.04
C TYR A 101 0.55 -1.55 8.13
N ARG A 102 1.12 -0.65 8.95
CA ARG A 102 2.56 -0.64 9.23
C ARG A 102 3.04 -1.93 9.90
N LYS A 103 2.21 -2.54 10.73
CA LYS A 103 2.49 -3.87 11.31
C LYS A 103 2.63 -4.96 10.24
N LEU A 104 1.99 -4.79 9.08
CA LEU A 104 2.14 -5.67 7.90
C LEU A 104 3.31 -5.24 7.00
N GLY A 105 4.16 -4.30 7.43
CA GLY A 105 5.28 -3.77 6.65
C GLY A 105 4.88 -2.76 5.56
N ILE A 106 3.62 -2.31 5.54
CA ILE A 106 3.14 -1.35 4.54
C ILE A 106 3.61 0.05 4.90
N THR A 107 4.23 0.72 3.93
CA THR A 107 4.69 2.11 4.05
C THR A 107 3.81 3.04 3.21
N PHE A 108 3.46 4.19 3.79
CA PHE A 108 2.68 5.23 3.11
C PHE A 108 3.51 6.49 2.94
N LEU A 109 3.33 7.12 1.78
CA LEU A 109 3.81 8.45 1.44
C LEU A 109 2.68 9.45 1.67
N PHE A 110 3.03 10.69 1.97
CA PHE A 110 2.07 11.78 2.11
C PHE A 110 2.35 12.87 1.09
N ASP A 111 1.37 13.18 0.25
CA ASP A 111 1.40 14.36 -0.61
C ASP A 111 0.78 15.57 0.13
N PRO A 112 1.58 16.59 0.47
CA PRO A 112 1.07 17.79 1.14
C PRO A 112 0.18 18.66 0.24
N ASN A 113 0.28 18.55 -1.09
CA ASN A 113 -0.49 19.38 -2.02
C ASN A 113 -1.95 18.92 -2.05
N GLU A 114 -2.19 17.63 -2.30
CA GLU A 114 -3.53 17.06 -2.29
C GLU A 114 -4.00 16.65 -0.89
N ARG A 115 -3.10 16.62 0.10
CA ARG A 115 -3.34 16.10 1.46
C ARG A 115 -3.88 14.67 1.41
N ARG A 116 -3.14 13.83 0.69
CA ARG A 116 -3.48 12.43 0.45
C ARG A 116 -2.32 11.52 0.81
N PHE A 117 -2.68 10.33 1.27
CA PHE A 117 -1.76 9.22 1.39
C PHE A 117 -1.66 8.48 0.05
N HIS A 118 -0.45 8.02 -0.24
CA HIS A 118 -0.16 7.10 -1.32
C HIS A 118 0.61 5.90 -0.77
N TYR A 119 0.46 4.75 -1.42
CA TYR A 119 1.31 3.60 -1.16
C TYR A 119 2.73 3.85 -1.69
N ASP A 120 3.76 3.32 -1.02
CA ASP A 120 5.16 3.45 -1.44
C ASP A 120 5.54 2.58 -2.66
N GLY A 121 4.59 1.77 -3.15
CA GLY A 121 4.75 0.92 -4.31
C GLY A 121 5.74 -0.23 -4.12
N ALA A 122 6.03 -0.66 -2.88
CA ALA A 122 6.99 -1.74 -2.64
C ALA A 122 6.63 -3.04 -3.38
N SER A 123 5.35 -3.44 -3.41
CA SER A 123 4.91 -4.64 -4.14
C SER A 123 5.13 -4.51 -5.65
N TRP A 124 4.77 -3.36 -6.24
CA TRP A 124 5.00 -3.10 -7.66
C TRP A 124 6.49 -3.11 -8.02
N ARG A 125 7.35 -2.54 -7.16
CA ARG A 125 8.81 -2.61 -7.33
C ARG A 125 9.32 -4.05 -7.26
N GLU A 126 8.78 -4.86 -6.35
CA GLU A 126 9.14 -6.28 -6.27
C GLU A 126 8.76 -7.03 -7.55
N ILE A 127 7.58 -6.78 -8.14
CA ILE A 127 7.17 -7.39 -9.41
C ILE A 127 8.18 -7.05 -10.50
N VAL A 128 8.47 -5.76 -10.70
CA VAL A 128 9.40 -5.32 -11.76
C VAL A 128 10.80 -5.89 -11.56
N ALA A 129 11.28 -5.98 -10.31
CA ALA A 129 12.63 -6.46 -10.00
C ALA A 129 12.77 -7.99 -10.10
N LYS A 130 11.80 -8.76 -9.58
CA LYS A 130 11.92 -10.21 -9.45
C LYS A 130 11.16 -10.99 -10.53
N PHE A 131 10.14 -10.38 -11.13
CA PHE A 131 9.27 -11.03 -12.10
C PHE A 131 9.16 -10.24 -13.42
N PRO A 132 10.29 -9.84 -14.05
CA PRO A 132 10.25 -8.96 -15.23
C PRO A 132 9.56 -9.57 -16.46
N ALA A 133 9.47 -10.90 -16.54
CA ALA A 133 8.81 -11.61 -17.64
C ALA A 133 7.30 -11.83 -17.41
N ALA A 134 6.79 -11.54 -16.22
CA ALA A 134 5.36 -11.69 -15.91
C ALA A 134 4.56 -10.56 -16.57
N THR A 135 3.30 -10.84 -16.95
CA THR A 135 2.42 -9.84 -17.56
C THR A 135 2.16 -8.64 -16.64
N GLU A 136 2.14 -8.89 -15.34
CA GLU A 136 1.93 -7.94 -14.25
C GLU A 136 3.08 -6.93 -14.15
N ALA A 137 4.28 -7.25 -14.64
CA ALA A 137 5.42 -6.34 -14.57
C ALA A 137 5.18 -5.06 -15.38
N SER A 138 4.49 -5.18 -16.52
CA SER A 138 4.14 -4.02 -17.35
C SER A 138 3.16 -3.09 -16.63
N GLU A 139 2.14 -3.65 -15.95
CA GLU A 139 1.17 -2.89 -15.16
C GLU A 139 1.80 -2.28 -13.91
N ALA A 140 2.61 -3.05 -13.19
CA ALA A 140 3.36 -2.58 -12.02
C ALA A 140 4.24 -1.38 -12.37
N LYS A 141 4.90 -1.40 -13.53
CA LYS A 141 5.69 -0.26 -14.02
C LYS A 141 4.82 0.97 -14.26
N LYS A 142 3.66 0.83 -14.91
CA LYS A 142 2.72 1.94 -15.11
C LYS A 142 2.27 2.55 -13.77
N ARG A 143 2.02 1.72 -12.75
CA ARG A 143 1.63 2.21 -11.41
C ARG A 143 2.75 2.98 -10.74
N LEU A 144 4.00 2.52 -10.86
CA LEU A 144 5.17 3.23 -10.34
C LEU A 144 5.43 4.57 -11.05
N ASP A 145 5.27 4.60 -12.37
CA ASP A 145 5.41 5.83 -13.16
C ASP A 145 4.32 6.84 -12.76
N ALA A 146 3.07 6.38 -12.59
CA ALA A 146 1.97 7.21 -12.11
C ALA A 146 2.20 7.72 -10.67
N LEU A 147 2.68 6.86 -9.77
CA LEU A 147 3.03 7.25 -8.39
C LEU A 147 4.13 8.32 -8.39
N THR A 148 5.17 8.13 -9.20
CA THR A 148 6.28 9.08 -9.33
C THR A 148 5.80 10.43 -9.86
N ALA A 149 4.89 10.43 -10.85
CA ALA A 149 4.29 11.64 -11.37
C ALA A 149 3.46 12.40 -10.33
N LYS A 150 2.72 11.70 -9.47
CA LYS A 150 1.94 12.30 -8.37
C LYS A 150 2.84 12.86 -7.26
N MET A 151 3.90 12.15 -6.91
CA MET A 151 4.82 12.55 -5.83
C MET A 151 5.84 13.61 -6.26
N SER A 152 6.05 13.80 -7.56
CA SER A 152 6.90 14.87 -8.07
C SER A 152 6.19 16.21 -7.91
N PRO A 153 6.85 17.25 -7.36
CA PRO A 153 6.27 18.58 -7.33
C PRO A 153 6.04 19.07 -8.77
N PRO A 154 4.98 19.86 -9.04
CA PRO A 154 4.80 20.43 -10.37
C PRO A 154 6.06 21.22 -10.75
N ALA A 155 6.63 20.91 -11.91
CA ALA A 155 7.77 21.61 -12.47
C ALA A 155 7.39 23.08 -12.70
N GLY A 156 7.57 23.94 -11.68
CA GLY A 156 7.04 25.30 -11.76
C GLY A 156 7.17 26.19 -10.53
N THR A 157 8.06 25.92 -9.57
CA THR A 157 8.45 26.93 -8.57
C THR A 157 9.94 26.85 -8.24
N THR A 158 10.79 27.11 -9.22
CA THR A 158 12.05 27.80 -8.94
C THR A 158 11.69 29.23 -8.52
N LYS A 159 11.47 29.42 -7.21
CA LYS A 159 11.66 30.76 -6.62
C LYS A 159 13.15 31.07 -6.73
N THR A 160 13.55 31.67 -7.84
CA THR A 160 14.79 32.43 -7.95
C THR A 160 14.63 33.68 -7.09
N GLY A 161 14.72 33.49 -5.77
CA GLY A 161 14.90 34.56 -4.80
C GLY A 161 16.38 34.65 -4.49
N ALA A 162 17.12 35.39 -5.31
CA ALA A 162 18.44 35.89 -4.97
C ALA A 162 18.48 37.38 -5.33
N SER A 163 18.06 38.20 -4.37
CA SER A 163 18.43 39.61 -4.30
C SER A 163 19.94 39.74 -4.23
N ARG A 164 20.51 40.61 -5.06
CA ARG A 164 21.40 41.71 -4.65
C ARG A 164 21.21 42.87 -5.61
#